data_AF-A0AA42BRT7-F1
#
_entry.id   AF-A0AA42BRT7-F1
#
_cell.length_a   1.000
_cell.length_b   1.000
_cell.length_c   1.000
_cell.angle_alpha   90.00
_cell.angle_beta   90.00
_cell.angle_gamma   90.00
#
_symmetry.space_group_name_H-M   'P 1'
#
loop_
_entity.id
_entity.type
_entity.pdbx_description
1 polymer ?
#
loop_
_entity_poly.entity_id
_entity_poly.type
_entity_poly.pdbx_seq_one_letter_code
_entity_poly.pdbx_strand_id
1 'polypeptide(L)'
;MGVDDSFEVESRWKEQVFYWEGQRGFLFDAGWGVSPPVLYVPPADEWDACTPLWMHGRRDLILLRLETHSRHRIAEGPYPRSQGGLTREV
;
A
#
# COMPACT_ATOMS: atom_id res chain seq x y z
N MET A 1 -7.53 -21.37 15.70
CA MET A 1 -6.19 -20.78 15.94
C MET A 1 -6.10 -19.59 15.00
N GLY A 2 -6.31 -18.38 15.52
CA GLY A 2 -6.27 -17.15 14.72
C GLY A 2 -4.81 -16.82 14.40
N VAL A 3 -4.46 -16.78 13.13
CA VAL A 3 -3.21 -16.16 12.70
C VAL A 3 -3.54 -14.68 12.62
N ASP A 4 -3.29 -13.96 13.72
CA ASP A 4 -3.37 -12.49 13.71
C ASP A 4 -2.22 -11.99 12.83
N ASP A 5 -2.51 -11.77 11.55
CA ASP A 5 -1.59 -11.14 10.61
C ASP A 5 -1.48 -9.66 10.98
N SER A 6 -0.57 -9.36 11.91
CA SER A 6 -0.25 -8.01 12.35
C SER A 6 0.27 -7.19 11.17
N PHE A 7 -0.44 -6.12 10.80
CA PHE A 7 -0.05 -5.22 9.71
C PHE A 7 0.80 -4.06 10.23
N GLU A 8 1.70 -3.54 9.40
CA GLU A 8 2.55 -2.38 9.68
C GLU A 8 2.60 -1.44 8.46
N VAL A 9 2.61 -0.13 8.71
CA VAL A 9 2.75 0.90 7.66
C VAL A 9 4.01 1.72 7.95
N GLU A 10 5.01 1.64 7.06
CA GLU A 10 6.29 2.35 7.20
C GLU A 10 6.42 3.40 6.07
N SER A 11 6.52 4.68 6.44
CA SER A 11 6.84 5.75 5.48
C SER A 11 8.36 5.88 5.33
N ARG A 12 8.88 5.64 4.11
CA ARG A 12 10.30 5.88 3.76
C ARG A 12 10.47 7.17 2.95
N TRP A 13 11.72 7.57 2.74
CA TRP A 13 12.15 8.87 2.22
C TRP A 13 11.26 9.41 1.09
N LYS A 14 10.58 10.52 1.43
CA LYS A 14 9.74 11.46 0.68
C LYS A 14 8.63 10.92 -0.24
N GLU A 15 8.75 9.76 -0.88
CA GLU A 15 7.78 9.33 -1.89
C GLU A 15 7.32 7.87 -1.77
N GLN A 16 7.58 7.22 -0.63
CA GLN A 16 7.38 5.78 -0.49
C GLN A 16 6.66 5.42 0.81
N VAL A 17 5.55 4.70 0.69
CA VAL A 17 4.82 4.12 1.83
C VAL A 17 4.76 2.62 1.66
N PHE A 18 5.36 1.89 2.57
CA PHE A 18 5.29 0.45 2.61
C PHE A 18 4.10 -0.01 3.45
N TYR A 19 3.33 -0.92 2.89
CA TYR A 19 2.32 -1.68 3.59
C TYR A 19 2.82 -3.11 3.80
N TRP A 20 2.95 -3.52 5.06
CA TRP A 20 3.42 -4.83 5.47
C TRP A 20 2.30 -5.65 6.12
N GLU A 21 2.17 -6.91 5.72
CA GLU A 21 1.44 -7.97 6.43
C GLU A 21 2.43 -9.12 6.67
N GLY A 22 2.87 -9.26 7.93
CA GLY A 22 3.91 -10.22 8.31
C GLY A 22 5.22 -10.00 7.54
N GLN A 23 5.58 -10.94 6.66
CA GLN A 23 6.79 -10.88 5.81
C GLN A 23 6.54 -10.31 4.41
N ARG A 24 5.29 -9.98 4.08
CA ARG A 24 4.87 -9.53 2.75
C ARG A 24 4.71 -8.02 2.76
N GLY A 25 5.47 -7.34 1.91
CA GLY A 25 5.42 -5.90 1.74
C GLY A 25 4.92 -5.52 0.35
N PHE A 26 4.15 -4.43 0.28
CA PHE A 26 3.84 -3.74 -0.95
C PHE A 26 4.21 -2.27 -0.83
N LEU A 27 4.87 -1.73 -1.85
CA LEU A 27 5.26 -0.33 -1.91
C LEU A 27 4.19 0.49 -2.64
N PHE A 28 3.76 1.55 -1.97
CA PHE A 28 2.91 2.58 -2.54
C PHE A 28 3.70 3.85 -2.84
N ASP A 29 3.40 4.47 -3.98
CA ASP A 29 3.91 5.81 -4.31
C ASP A 29 3.19 6.88 -3.47
N ALA A 30 3.97 7.77 -2.88
CA ALA A 30 3.48 8.96 -2.19
C ALA A 30 3.97 10.22 -2.89
N GLY A 31 3.06 11.17 -3.12
CA GLY A 31 3.41 12.52 -3.53
C GLY A 31 3.81 13.37 -2.33
N TRP A 32 5.08 13.82 -2.30
CA TRP A 32 5.53 14.91 -1.44
C TRP A 32 5.33 16.29 -2.08
N GLY A 33 5.18 17.32 -1.26
CA GLY A 33 5.04 18.72 -1.70
C GLY A 33 3.63 19.31 -1.54
N VAL A 34 2.67 18.52 -1.04
CA VAL A 34 1.31 18.96 -0.69
C VAL A 34 0.98 18.60 0.76
N SER A 35 0.08 19.35 1.40
CA SER A 35 -0.39 19.10 2.77
C SER A 35 -1.92 18.91 2.77
N PRO A 36 -2.44 17.73 3.15
CA PRO A 36 -1.72 16.52 3.54
C PRO A 36 -0.99 15.84 2.35
N PRO A 37 0.09 15.08 2.60
CA PRO A 37 0.72 14.25 1.56
C PRO A 37 -0.28 13.31 0.90
N VAL A 38 -0.10 13.01 -0.37
CA VAL A 38 -1.02 12.16 -1.14
C VAL A 38 -0.40 10.78 -1.30
N LEU A 39 -1.16 9.72 -1.03
CA LEU A 39 -0.79 8.35 -1.36
C LEU A 39 -1.54 7.92 -2.61
N TYR A 40 -0.80 7.55 -3.65
CA TYR A 40 -1.39 7.03 -4.86
C TYR A 40 -1.63 5.53 -4.71
N VAL A 41 -2.80 5.08 -5.15
CA VAL A 41 -3.18 3.67 -5.16
C VAL A 41 -3.70 3.28 -6.55
N PRO A 42 -3.56 2.02 -6.97
CA PRO A 42 -4.17 1.53 -8.19
C PRO A 42 -5.69 1.75 -8.19
N PRO A 43 -6.28 2.13 -9.33
CA PRO A 43 -7.74 2.15 -9.47
C PRO A 43 -8.30 0.73 -9.30
N ALA A 44 -9.58 0.62 -8.94
CA ALA A 44 -10.18 -0.65 -8.53
C ALA A 44 -10.12 -1.73 -9.61
N ASP A 45 -10.25 -1.34 -10.88
CA ASP A 45 -10.18 -2.20 -12.06
C ASP A 45 -8.76 -2.67 -12.40
N GLU A 46 -7.73 -1.93 -11.99
CA GLU A 46 -6.32 -2.29 -12.20
C GLU A 46 -5.66 -2.91 -10.96
N TRP A 47 -6.34 -2.94 -9.82
CA TRP A 47 -5.79 -3.40 -8.54
C TRP A 47 -5.17 -4.79 -8.63
N ASP A 48 -5.91 -5.77 -9.14
CA ASP A 48 -5.42 -7.15 -9.22
C ASP A 48 -4.27 -7.30 -10.24
N ALA A 49 -4.20 -6.41 -11.24
CA ALA A 49 -3.11 -6.38 -12.21
C ALA A 49 -1.83 -5.72 -11.67
N CYS A 50 -1.96 -4.78 -10.73
CA CYS A 50 -0.85 -4.00 -10.18
C CYS A 50 -0.37 -4.49 -8.80
N THR A 51 -1.16 -5.33 -8.11
CA THR A 51 -0.86 -5.81 -6.76
C THR A 51 -0.61 -7.31 -6.73
N PRO A 52 0.18 -7.80 -5.75
CA PRO A 52 0.35 -9.23 -5.50
C PRO A 52 -0.96 -9.96 -5.18
N LEU A 53 -1.01 -11.25 -5.51
CA LEU A 53 -2.17 -12.14 -5.27
C LEU A 53 -2.73 -12.09 -3.84
N TRP A 54 -1.89 -11.84 -2.83
CA TRP A 54 -2.33 -11.80 -1.43
C TRP A 54 -3.15 -10.53 -1.09
N MET A 55 -3.11 -9.50 -1.94
CA MET A 55 -3.91 -8.27 -1.81
C MET A 55 -5.23 -8.34 -2.60
N HIS A 56 -5.40 -9.33 -3.47
CA HIS A 56 -6.59 -9.49 -4.30
C HIS A 56 -7.83 -9.75 -3.43
N GLY A 57 -8.95 -9.11 -3.76
CA GLY A 57 -10.18 -9.19 -2.97
C GLY A 57 -10.13 -8.51 -1.58
N ARG A 58 -9.01 -7.86 -1.22
CA ARG A 58 -8.81 -7.17 0.08
C ARG A 58 -8.56 -5.68 -0.08
N ARG A 59 -8.77 -5.12 -1.27
CA ARG A 59 -8.53 -3.71 -1.59
C ARG A 59 -9.11 -2.76 -0.55
N ASP A 60 -10.41 -2.87 -0.27
CA ASP A 60 -11.11 -1.94 0.61
C ASP A 60 -10.55 -1.97 2.05
N LEU A 61 -10.19 -3.16 2.54
CA LEU A 61 -9.54 -3.32 3.84
C LEU A 61 -8.17 -2.63 3.88
N ILE A 62 -7.37 -2.79 2.82
CA ILE A 62 -6.04 -2.20 2.72
C ILE A 62 -6.14 -0.68 2.61
N LEU A 63 -7.06 -0.15 1.80
CA LEU A 63 -7.31 1.29 1.69
C LEU A 63 -7.76 1.90 3.02
N LEU A 64 -8.65 1.24 3.75
CA LEU A 64 -9.08 1.68 5.08
C LEU A 64 -7.90 1.75 6.05
N ARG A 65 -7.02 0.74 6.05
CA ARG A 65 -5.80 0.73 6.89
C ARG A 65 -4.85 1.86 6.49
N LEU A 66 -4.64 2.07 5.20
CA LEU A 66 -3.80 3.16 4.70
C LEU A 66 -4.35 4.53 5.08
N GLU A 67 -5.65 4.77 4.90
CA GLU A 67 -6.30 6.02 5.28
C GLU A 67 -6.19 6.27 6.79
N THR A 68 -6.39 5.23 7.61
CA THR A 68 -6.35 5.34 9.07
C THR A 68 -4.94 5.56 9.62
N HIS A 69 -3.93 4.89 9.05
CA HIS A 69 -2.61 4.79 9.68
C HIS A 69 -1.50 5.58 8.96
N SER A 70 -1.61 5.83 7.66
CA SER A 70 -0.53 6.50 6.90
C SER A 70 -0.49 8.01 7.11
N ARG A 71 -1.59 8.64 7.58
CA ARG A 71 -1.78 10.12 7.61
C ARG A 71 -1.75 10.78 6.21
N HIS A 72 -1.81 10.00 5.14
CA HIS A 72 -1.89 10.49 3.77
C HIS A 72 -3.34 10.56 3.30
N ARG A 73 -3.62 11.49 2.37
CA ARG A 73 -4.85 11.44 1.58
C ARG A 73 -4.70 10.38 0.50
N ILE A 74 -5.60 9.41 0.46
CA ILE A 74 -5.63 8.41 -0.60
C ILE A 74 -6.15 9.05 -1.90
N ALA A 75 -5.48 8.79 -3.01
CA ALA A 75 -5.91 9.18 -4.35
C ALA A 75 -5.69 8.03 -5.33
N GLU A 76 -6.68 7.78 -6.17
CA GLU A 76 -6.51 6.91 -7.33
C GLU A 76 -5.77 7.68 -8.43
N GLY A 77 -4.82 7.04 -9.09
CA GLY A 77 -4.04 7.65 -10.16
C GLY A 77 -3.43 6.61 -11.09
N PRO A 78 -2.91 7.03 -12.26
CA PRO A 78 -2.24 6.12 -13.19
C PRO A 78 -1.08 5.44 -12.47
N TYR A 79 -1.23 4.14 -12.20
CA TYR A 79 -0.30 3.38 -11.39
C TYR A 79 0.61 2.59 -12.33
N PRO A 80 1.95 2.63 -12.15
CA PRO A 80 2.83 1.81 -12.97
C PRO A 80 2.47 0.33 -12.75
N ARG A 81 2.29 -0.44 -13.84
CA ARG A 81 1.83 -1.85 -13.80
C ARG A 81 2.72 -2.80 -12.99
N SER A 82 3.84 -2.35 -12.45
CA SER A 82 4.80 -3.18 -11.73
C SER A 82 5.51 -2.37 -10.64
N GLN A 83 4.87 -2.20 -9.49
CA GLN A 83 5.59 -1.98 -8.24
C GLN A 83 5.87 -3.35 -7.62
N GLY A 84 7.16 -3.71 -7.56
CA GLY A 84 7.59 -5.02 -7.10
C GLY A 84 7.15 -5.29 -5.66
N GLY A 85 6.48 -6.41 -5.44
CA GLY A 85 6.27 -6.92 -4.08
C GLY A 85 7.61 -7.19 -3.42
N LEU A 86 7.76 -6.78 -2.17
CA LEU A 86 8.98 -6.98 -1.39
C LEU A 86 8.73 -8.04 -0.33
N THR A 87 9.64 -8.98 -0.21
CA THR A 87 9.71 -9.91 0.91
C THR A 87 10.81 -9.44 1.84
N ARG A 88 10.50 -9.30 3.14
CA ARG A 88 11.51 -9.01 4.17
C ARG A 88 12.21 -10.32 4.51
N GLU A 89 13.50 -10.44 4.21
CA GLU A 89 14.36 -11.49 4.79
C GLU A 89 14.67 -11.12 6.25
N VAL A 90 14.60 -12.12 7.13
CA VAL A 90 14.86 -12.01 8.58
C VAL A 90 16.35 -12.10 8.85
#